data_AF-A0A923M4Z4-F1
#
_entry.id   AF-A0A923M4Z4-F1
#
_cell.length_a   1.000
_cell.length_b   1.000
_cell.length_c   1.000
_cell.angle_alpha   90.00
_cell.angle_beta   90.00
_cell.angle_gamma   90.00
#
_symmetry.space_group_name_H-M   'P 1'
#
loop_
_entity.id
_entity.type
_entity.pdbx_description
1 polymer ?
#
loop_
_entity_poly.entity_id
_entity_poly.type
_entity_poly.pdbx_seq_one_letter_code
_entity_poly.pdbx_strand_id
1 'polypeptide(L)'
;MKPARQPQAAAPNLLAAFNWPRAAGGFETFAEFPRQQAAVACEAACAVFRGFEAIRKVQEQAAHQAQVRHAAAAEKLRRPVKPAELFALQADLARFDMEAALRYWQSLAAAAVEMQTDVAGCCTHLVDAGKVLETAHSLEP
;
A
#
# COMPACT_ATOMS: atom_id res chain seq x y z
N MET A 1 31.10 82.25 -12.65
CA MET A 1 31.94 81.30 -11.88
C MET A 1 31.31 81.03 -10.51
N LYS A 2 30.63 79.89 -10.35
CA LYS A 2 30.50 79.05 -9.13
C LYS A 2 29.66 77.80 -9.50
N PRO A 3 29.98 76.60 -8.99
CA PRO A 3 29.71 75.34 -9.68
C PRO A 3 28.35 74.70 -9.36
N ALA A 4 28.00 73.74 -10.24
CA ALA A 4 26.79 72.95 -10.28
C ALA A 4 26.56 72.05 -9.05
N ARG A 5 25.29 71.87 -8.68
CA ARG A 5 24.85 70.85 -7.71
C ARG A 5 25.06 69.45 -8.30
N GLN A 6 25.82 68.62 -7.59
CA GLN A 6 25.94 67.19 -7.81
C GLN A 6 24.88 66.47 -6.95
N PRO A 7 24.16 65.44 -7.45
CA PRO A 7 23.19 64.71 -6.65
C PRO A 7 23.91 63.77 -5.67
N GLN A 8 23.64 63.94 -4.38
CA GLN A 8 24.12 63.05 -3.33
C GLN A 8 23.34 61.73 -3.41
N ALA A 9 24.01 60.68 -3.91
CA ALA A 9 23.49 59.33 -3.89
C ALA A 9 23.25 58.88 -2.44
N ALA A 10 22.03 58.44 -2.15
CA ALA A 10 21.69 57.82 -0.88
C ALA A 10 22.55 56.58 -0.66
N ALA A 11 23.34 56.58 0.41
CA ALA A 11 24.07 55.40 0.85
C ALA A 11 23.07 54.27 1.19
N PRO A 12 23.30 53.03 0.73
CA PRO A 12 22.44 51.91 1.10
C PRO A 12 22.52 51.67 2.60
N ASN A 13 21.35 51.58 3.22
CA ASN A 13 21.13 51.36 4.64
C ASN A 13 21.78 50.01 5.04
N LEU A 14 22.94 50.05 5.71
CA LEU A 14 23.71 48.87 6.14
C LEU A 14 22.97 47.98 7.16
N LEU A 15 21.77 48.38 7.60
CA LEU A 15 20.89 47.57 8.44
C LEU A 15 19.95 46.63 7.64
N ALA A 16 19.92 46.71 6.31
CA ALA A 16 19.23 45.73 5.47
C ALA A 16 20.04 44.45 5.22
N ALA A 17 21.30 44.39 5.68
CA ALA A 17 22.23 43.30 5.41
C ALA A 17 22.34 42.27 6.54
N PHE A 18 21.45 42.30 7.54
CA PHE A 18 21.31 41.20 8.48
C PHE A 18 20.08 40.35 8.11
N ASN A 19 20.09 39.83 6.88
CA ASN A 19 19.22 38.73 6.48
C ASN A 19 19.77 37.47 7.16
N TRP A 20 19.49 37.32 8.46
CA TRP A 20 19.70 36.08 9.18
C TRP A 20 19.06 34.97 8.35
N PRO A 21 19.79 33.91 7.94
CA PRO A 21 19.16 32.77 7.31
C PRO A 21 18.09 32.32 8.28
N ARG A 22 16.82 32.42 7.87
CA ARG A 22 15.72 31.83 8.61
C ARG A 22 16.01 30.34 8.64
N ALA A 23 16.67 29.89 9.71
CA ALA A 23 16.86 28.49 10.06
C ALA A 23 15.51 27.86 10.48
N ALA A 24 14.44 28.18 9.75
CA ALA A 24 13.13 27.55 9.89
C ALA A 24 13.07 26.20 9.14
N GLY A 25 14.03 25.93 8.25
CA GLY A 25 14.04 24.68 7.48
C GLY A 25 14.36 23.44 8.32
N GLY A 26 15.09 23.55 9.43
CA GLY A 26 15.48 22.40 10.25
C GLY A 26 14.32 21.88 11.10
N PHE A 27 13.73 22.74 11.94
CA PHE A 27 12.71 22.33 12.92
C PHE A 27 11.38 21.93 12.30
N GLU A 28 10.92 22.60 11.24
CA GLU A 28 9.70 22.22 10.52
C GLU A 28 9.86 20.85 9.87
N THR A 29 11.04 20.57 9.28
CA THR A 29 11.33 19.27 8.66
C THR A 29 11.47 18.15 9.70
N PHE A 30 12.03 18.44 10.89
CA PHE A 30 12.09 17.48 12.00
C PHE A 30 10.71 17.17 12.61
N ALA A 31 9.82 18.15 12.72
CA ALA A 31 8.45 17.95 13.19
C ALA A 31 7.55 17.25 12.16
N GLU A 32 7.87 17.41 10.88
CA GLU A 32 7.16 16.83 9.75
C GLU A 32 7.44 15.33 9.58
N PHE A 33 8.64 14.87 9.97
CA PHE A 33 9.04 13.47 9.85
C PHE A 33 8.15 12.48 10.65
N PRO A 34 7.85 12.69 11.95
CA PRO A 34 6.90 11.84 12.69
C PRO A 34 5.50 11.83 12.08
N ARG A 35 5.05 12.97 11.54
CA ARG A 35 3.75 13.08 10.87
C ARG A 35 3.70 12.22 9.60
N GLN A 36 4.77 12.27 8.79
CA GLN A 36 4.90 11.44 7.59
C GLN A 36 5.03 9.95 7.92
N GLN A 37 5.78 9.60 8.96
CA GLN A 37 5.89 8.22 9.44
C GLN A 37 4.52 7.67 9.90
N ALA A 38 3.74 8.47 10.63
CA ALA A 38 2.39 8.10 11.05
C ALA A 38 1.45 7.94 9.85
N ALA A 39 1.54 8.83 8.85
CA ALA A 39 0.76 8.72 7.62
C ALA A 39 1.06 7.42 6.86
N VAL A 40 2.33 7.09 6.67
CA VAL A 40 2.74 5.85 5.99
C VAL A 40 2.31 4.61 6.78
N ALA A 41 2.39 4.64 8.12
CA ALA A 41 1.88 3.56 8.95
C ALA A 41 0.37 3.36 8.78
N CYS A 42 -0.42 4.44 8.71
CA CYS A 42 -1.85 4.37 8.42
C CYS A 42 -2.13 3.83 7.02
N GLU A 43 -1.40 4.27 6.00
CA GLU A 43 -1.53 3.77 4.63
C GLU A 43 -1.20 2.27 4.54
N ALA A 44 -0.11 1.84 5.17
CA ALA A 44 0.28 0.44 5.25
C ALA A 44 -0.79 -0.40 5.98
N ALA A 45 -1.35 0.09 7.09
CA ALA A 45 -2.45 -0.58 7.79
C ALA A 45 -3.69 -0.73 6.89
N CYS A 46 -4.05 0.31 6.14
CA CYS A 46 -5.13 0.25 5.15
C CYS A 46 -4.85 -0.79 4.06
N ALA A 47 -3.63 -0.85 3.52
CA ALA A 47 -3.22 -1.86 2.54
C ALA A 47 -3.38 -3.28 3.11
N VAL A 48 -2.94 -3.53 4.34
CA VAL A 48 -3.11 -4.83 5.02
C VAL A 48 -4.59 -5.18 5.19
N PHE A 49 -5.43 -4.24 5.62
CA PHE A 49 -6.86 -4.51 5.78
C PHE A 49 -7.55 -4.83 4.46
N ARG A 50 -7.21 -4.14 3.36
CA ARG A 50 -7.70 -4.48 2.02
C ARG A 50 -7.23 -5.86 1.58
N GLY A 51 -5.97 -6.21 1.85
CA GLY A 51 -5.43 -7.55 1.60
C GLY A 51 -6.20 -8.64 2.35
N PHE A 52 -6.48 -8.43 3.64
CA PHE A 52 -7.31 -9.36 4.42
C PHE A 52 -8.75 -9.46 3.91
N GLU A 53 -9.34 -8.36 3.43
CA GLU A 53 -10.65 -8.40 2.80
C GLU A 53 -10.64 -9.23 1.51
N ALA A 54 -9.63 -9.06 0.66
CA ALA A 54 -9.45 -9.86 -0.55
C ALA A 54 -9.31 -11.36 -0.23
N ILE A 55 -8.49 -11.69 0.77
CA ILE A 55 -8.33 -13.08 1.24
C ILE A 55 -9.65 -13.67 1.74
N ARG A 56 -10.42 -12.92 2.53
CA ARG A 56 -11.73 -13.38 3.02
C ARG A 56 -12.70 -13.64 1.87
N LYS A 57 -12.71 -12.79 0.83
CA LYS A 57 -13.54 -13.01 -0.37
C LYS A 57 -13.15 -14.30 -1.10
N VAL A 58 -11.84 -14.59 -1.23
CA VAL A 58 -11.36 -15.85 -1.81
C VAL A 58 -11.85 -17.06 -1.00
N GLN A 59 -11.78 -16.99 0.33
CA GLN A 59 -12.27 -18.04 1.22
C GLN A 59 -13.78 -18.23 1.12
N GLU A 60 -14.55 -17.14 1.14
CA GLU A 60 -16.00 -17.16 1.01
C GLU A 60 -16.43 -17.79 -0.33
N GLN A 61 -15.80 -17.38 -1.43
CA GLN A 61 -16.09 -17.94 -2.75
C GLN A 61 -15.78 -19.44 -2.83
N ALA A 62 -14.63 -19.87 -2.29
CA ALA A 62 -14.26 -21.29 -2.28
C ALA A 62 -15.25 -22.13 -1.44
N ALA A 63 -15.61 -21.64 -0.25
CA ALA A 63 -16.58 -22.30 0.62
C ALA A 63 -17.96 -22.40 -0.04
N HIS A 64 -18.42 -21.32 -0.67
CA HIS A 64 -19.71 -21.29 -1.37
C HIS A 64 -19.75 -22.28 -2.54
N GLN A 65 -18.70 -22.32 -3.36
CA GLN A 65 -18.61 -23.25 -4.49
C GLN A 65 -18.63 -24.72 -4.02
N ALA A 66 -17.86 -25.04 -2.97
CA ALA A 66 -17.87 -26.38 -2.39
C ALA A 66 -19.26 -26.73 -1.85
N GLN A 67 -19.89 -25.83 -1.09
CA GLN A 67 -21.24 -26.04 -0.56
C GLN A 67 -22.25 -26.34 -1.68
N VAL A 68 -22.29 -25.53 -2.74
CA VAL A 68 -23.21 -25.73 -3.86
C VAL A 68 -22.97 -27.08 -4.53
N ARG A 69 -21.71 -27.45 -4.77
CA ARG A 69 -21.36 -28.71 -5.43
C ARG A 69 -21.75 -29.93 -4.60
N HIS A 70 -21.44 -29.92 -3.30
CA HIS A 70 -21.79 -31.01 -2.40
C HIS A 70 -23.29 -31.09 -2.12
N ALA A 71 -23.99 -29.95 -2.02
CA ALA A 71 -25.46 -29.94 -1.91
C ALA A 71 -26.12 -30.59 -3.13
N ALA A 72 -25.66 -30.25 -4.34
CA ALA A 72 -26.16 -30.88 -5.56
C ALA A 72 -25.88 -32.39 -5.61
N ALA A 73 -24.71 -32.83 -5.13
CA ALA A 73 -24.40 -34.26 -5.01
C ALA A 73 -25.30 -34.95 -3.98
N ALA A 74 -25.55 -34.32 -2.82
CA ALA A 74 -26.45 -34.83 -1.80
C ALA A 74 -27.89 -34.99 -2.32
N GLU A 75 -28.40 -34.03 -3.09
CA GLU A 75 -29.72 -34.16 -3.73
C GLU A 75 -29.80 -35.35 -4.71
N LYS A 76 -28.73 -35.60 -5.47
CA LYS A 76 -28.67 -36.77 -6.36
C LYS A 76 -28.70 -38.08 -5.57
N LEU A 77 -27.96 -38.14 -4.46
CA LEU A 77 -27.87 -39.32 -3.60
C LEU A 77 -29.16 -39.65 -2.84
N ARG A 78 -30.11 -38.70 -2.73
CA ARG A 78 -31.44 -38.96 -2.14
C ARG A 78 -32.35 -39.76 -3.05
N ARG A 79 -32.02 -39.91 -4.33
CA ARG A 79 -32.76 -40.74 -5.29
C ARG A 79 -32.09 -42.11 -5.41
N PRO A 80 -32.78 -43.17 -5.87
CA PRO A 80 -32.12 -44.43 -6.19
C PRO A 80 -31.04 -44.22 -7.25
N VAL A 81 -29.80 -44.61 -6.93
CA VAL A 81 -28.61 -44.44 -7.79
C VAL A 81 -27.99 -45.81 -8.03
N LYS A 82 -27.54 -46.10 -9.26
CA LYS A 82 -26.82 -47.35 -9.52
C LYS A 82 -25.39 -47.29 -8.94
N PRO A 83 -24.75 -48.43 -8.62
CA PRO A 83 -23.37 -48.43 -8.13
C PRO A 83 -22.37 -47.71 -9.06
N ALA A 84 -22.51 -47.88 -10.38
CA ALA A 84 -21.64 -47.20 -11.36
C ALA A 84 -21.81 -45.66 -11.33
N GLU A 85 -23.04 -45.18 -11.13
CA GLU A 85 -23.35 -43.75 -11.03
C GLU A 85 -22.82 -43.15 -9.71
N LEU A 86 -22.78 -43.93 -8.63
CA LEU A 86 -22.15 -43.54 -7.36
C LEU A 86 -20.65 -43.30 -7.53
N PHE A 87 -19.94 -44.26 -8.18
CA PHE A 87 -18.51 -44.11 -8.45
C PHE A 87 -18.22 -42.91 -9.36
N ALA A 88 -19.05 -42.71 -10.39
CA ALA A 88 -18.93 -41.53 -11.25
C ALA A 88 -19.11 -40.23 -10.46
N LEU A 89 -20.12 -40.15 -9.57
CA LEU A 89 -20.33 -38.99 -8.72
C LEU A 89 -19.15 -38.73 -7.78
N GLN A 90 -18.57 -39.77 -7.20
CA GLN A 90 -17.41 -39.65 -6.31
C GLN A 90 -16.16 -39.20 -7.07
N ALA A 91 -15.90 -39.74 -8.26
CA ALA A 91 -14.80 -39.30 -9.10
C ALA A 91 -14.95 -37.83 -9.54
N ASP A 92 -16.18 -37.43 -9.88
CA ASP A 92 -16.52 -36.05 -10.22
C ASP A 92 -16.29 -35.07 -9.06
N LEU A 93 -16.65 -35.48 -7.83
CA LEU A 93 -16.39 -34.67 -6.63
C LEU A 93 -14.90 -34.58 -6.35
N ALA A 94 -14.17 -35.69 -6.36
CA ALA A 94 -12.73 -35.70 -6.12
C ALA A 94 -11.97 -34.81 -7.12
N ARG A 95 -12.33 -34.88 -8.41
CA ARG A 95 -11.75 -34.01 -9.43
C ARG A 95 -12.06 -32.55 -9.15
N PHE A 96 -13.31 -32.23 -8.83
CA PHE A 96 -13.71 -30.88 -8.46
C PHE A 96 -12.92 -30.36 -7.25
N ASP A 97 -12.80 -31.14 -6.18
CA ASP A 97 -12.12 -30.74 -4.95
C ASP A 97 -10.63 -30.47 -5.20
N MET A 98 -9.96 -31.33 -5.98
CA MET A 98 -8.56 -31.11 -6.37
C MET A 98 -8.37 -29.82 -7.16
N GLU A 99 -9.20 -29.60 -8.20
CA GLU A 99 -9.13 -28.40 -9.02
C GLU A 99 -9.49 -27.13 -8.22
N ALA A 100 -10.50 -27.21 -7.35
CA ALA A 100 -10.95 -26.12 -6.50
C ALA A 100 -9.89 -25.75 -5.46
N ALA A 101 -9.26 -26.75 -4.83
CA ALA A 101 -8.17 -26.51 -3.89
C ALA A 101 -6.98 -25.82 -4.57
N LEU A 102 -6.60 -26.28 -5.77
CA LEU A 102 -5.51 -25.64 -6.53
C LEU A 102 -5.83 -24.17 -6.84
N ARG A 103 -7.03 -23.89 -7.37
CA ARG A 103 -7.48 -22.52 -7.65
C ARG A 103 -7.51 -21.66 -6.39
N TYR A 104 -8.03 -22.19 -5.30
CA TYR A 104 -8.07 -21.50 -4.00
C TYR A 104 -6.66 -21.08 -3.55
N TRP A 105 -5.69 -22.00 -3.60
CA TRP A 105 -4.31 -21.69 -3.23
C TRP A 105 -3.67 -20.65 -4.14
N GLN A 106 -3.91 -20.73 -5.45
CA GLN A 106 -3.42 -19.73 -6.40
C GLN A 106 -4.00 -18.33 -6.11
N SER A 107 -5.31 -18.24 -5.88
CA SER A 107 -5.97 -16.97 -5.55
C SER A 107 -5.52 -16.41 -4.21
N LEU A 108 -5.29 -17.27 -3.21
CA LEU A 108 -4.76 -16.87 -1.90
C LEU A 108 -3.34 -16.30 -2.03
N ALA A 109 -2.48 -16.98 -2.79
CA ALA A 109 -1.12 -16.52 -3.05
C ALA A 109 -1.10 -15.19 -3.80
N ALA A 110 -1.95 -15.04 -4.82
CA ALA A 110 -2.07 -13.78 -5.57
C ALA A 110 -2.47 -12.61 -4.65
N ALA A 111 -3.51 -12.79 -3.83
CA ALA A 111 -3.96 -11.77 -2.88
C ALA A 111 -2.88 -11.42 -1.84
N ALA A 112 -2.10 -12.41 -1.39
CA ALA A 112 -1.00 -12.18 -0.46
C ALA A 112 0.15 -11.37 -1.10
N VAL A 113 0.51 -11.68 -2.35
CA VAL A 113 1.54 -10.94 -3.10
C VAL A 113 1.09 -9.51 -3.40
N GLU A 114 -0.17 -9.31 -3.77
CA GLU A 114 -0.74 -7.98 -3.99
C GLU A 114 -0.69 -7.15 -2.71
N MET A 115 -1.10 -7.71 -1.57
CA MET A 115 -0.99 -7.05 -0.27
C MET A 115 0.46 -6.66 0.08
N GLN A 116 1.43 -7.54 -0.15
CA GLN A 116 2.85 -7.23 0.09
C GLN A 116 3.35 -6.10 -0.81
N THR A 117 2.91 -6.10 -2.07
CA THR A 117 3.26 -5.06 -3.04
C THR A 117 2.68 -3.70 -2.64
N ASP A 118 1.42 -3.66 -2.21
CA ASP A 118 0.77 -2.44 -1.70
C ASP A 118 1.50 -1.89 -0.47
N VAL A 119 1.82 -2.75 0.50
CA VAL A 119 2.56 -2.36 1.72
C VAL A 119 3.96 -1.83 1.38
N ALA A 120 4.66 -2.48 0.45
CA ALA A 120 5.97 -2.01 -0.02
C ALA A 120 5.86 -0.64 -0.70
N GLY A 121 4.78 -0.41 -1.46
CA GLY A 121 4.47 0.89 -2.08
C GLY A 121 4.25 2.02 -1.07
N CYS A 122 3.70 1.74 0.11
CA CYS A 122 3.58 2.76 1.18
C CYS A 122 4.97 3.22 1.68
N CYS A 123 5.95 2.32 1.72
CA CYS A 123 7.27 2.60 2.28
C CYS A 123 8.22 3.34 1.32
N THR A 124 8.01 3.28 0.00
CA THR A 124 8.87 3.99 -0.97
C THR A 124 8.84 5.50 -0.79
N HIS A 125 7.70 6.06 -0.38
CA HIS A 125 7.56 7.48 -0.09
C HIS A 125 8.45 7.97 1.07
N LEU A 126 8.76 7.12 2.04
CA LEU A 126 9.67 7.46 3.14
C LEU A 126 11.14 7.47 2.70
N VAL A 127 11.53 6.60 1.78
CA VAL A 127 12.91 6.53 1.27
C VAL A 127 13.26 7.77 0.46
N ASP A 128 12.32 8.29 -0.32
CA ASP A 128 12.52 9.53 -1.06
C ASP A 128 12.57 10.76 -0.14
N ALA A 129 11.73 10.80 0.91
CA ALA A 129 11.79 11.85 1.92
C ALA A 129 13.12 11.85 2.72
N GLY A 130 13.64 10.66 3.06
CA GLY A 130 14.91 10.50 3.77
C GLY A 130 16.12 10.97 2.97
N LYS A 131 16.17 10.69 1.65
CA LYS A 131 17.23 11.17 0.76
C LYS A 131 17.25 12.69 0.64
N VAL A 132 16.07 13.33 0.60
CA VAL A 132 15.99 14.80 0.60
C VAL A 132 16.57 15.38 1.89
N LEU A 133 16.30 14.76 3.04
CA LEU A 133 16.85 15.18 4.33
C LEU A 133 18.38 15.04 4.39
N GLU A 134 18.93 13.95 3.88
CA GLU A 134 20.37 13.68 3.87
C GLU A 134 21.13 14.64 2.92
N THR A 135 20.53 14.98 1.78
CA THR A 135 21.07 16.03 0.88
C THR A 135 21.00 17.43 1.49
N ALA A 136 19.98 17.74 2.29
CA ALA A 136 19.88 19.02 3.01
C ALA A 136 20.96 19.14 4.11
N HIS A 137 21.27 18.05 4.82
CA HIS A 137 22.32 18.03 5.85
C HIS A 137 23.74 18.14 5.25
N SER A 138 23.92 17.73 3.99
CA SER A 138 25.21 17.83 3.28
C SER A 138 25.50 19.22 2.70
N LEU A 139 24.55 20.15 2.80
CA LEU A 139 24.63 21.52 2.27
C LEU A 139 24.82 22.60 3.38
N GLU A 140 24.91 22.23 4.66
CA GLU A 140 25.36 23.14 5.73
C GLU A 140 26.89 23.07 5.90
N PRO A 141 27.64 24.16 5.66
CA PRO A 141 29.09 24.26 5.88
C PRO A 141 29.51 24.49 7.34
#